data_AF-A0A1E5L0C9-F1
#
_entry.id   AF-A0A1E5L0C9-F1
#
_cell.length_a   1.000
_cell.length_b   1.000
_cell.length_c   1.000
_cell.angle_alpha   90.00
_cell.angle_beta   90.00
_cell.angle_gamma   90.00
#
_symmetry.space_group_name_H-M   'P 1'
#
loop_
_entity.id
_entity.type
_entity.pdbx_description
1 polymer ?
#
loop_
_entity_poly.entity_id
_entity_poly.type
_entity_poly.pdbx_seq_one_letter_code
_entity_poly.pdbx_strand_id
1 'polypeptide(L)'
;MAEERYKTKELLAELVQFLEEQPTKKVVVEDYFKRTKGTQKWTKPRVIACYKAIQEAKTTQIQMDYVSVQRSEETWAYCMRVTLPTAKK
;
A
#
# COMPACT_ATOMS: atom_id res chain seq x y z
N MET A 1 -29.36 1.36 1.36
CA MET A 1 -28.13 1.79 2.07
C MET A 1 -27.02 1.74 1.04
N ALA A 2 -26.49 2.90 0.65
CA ALA A 2 -25.48 3.00 -0.39
C ALA A 2 -24.22 2.26 0.10
N GLU A 3 -23.94 1.11 -0.50
CA GLU A 3 -22.63 0.48 -0.40
C GLU A 3 -21.60 1.53 -0.79
N GLU A 4 -20.87 2.06 0.19
CA GLU A 4 -19.58 2.70 -0.05
C GLU A 4 -18.66 1.61 -0.61
N ARG A 5 -18.83 1.31 -1.90
CA ARG A 5 -17.84 0.61 -2.72
C ARG A 5 -16.66 1.57 -2.80
N TYR A 6 -15.82 1.56 -1.77
CA TYR A 6 -14.44 2.00 -1.92
C TYR A 6 -13.93 1.27 -3.15
N LYS A 7 -13.79 1.97 -4.28
CA LYS A 7 -13.34 1.35 -5.52
C LYS A 7 -11.90 0.97 -5.24
N THR A 8 -11.68 -0.31 -4.92
CA THR A 8 -10.37 -0.91 -4.66
C THR A 8 -9.39 -0.56 -5.77
N LYS A 9 -9.88 -0.43 -7.01
CA LYS A 9 -9.16 0.06 -8.17
C LYS A 9 -8.62 1.49 -8.05
N GLU A 10 -9.37 2.42 -7.47
CA GLU A 10 -8.90 3.80 -7.25
C GLU A 10 -7.79 3.84 -6.19
N LEU A 11 -8.01 3.18 -5.05
CA LEU A 11 -6.99 3.08 -3.99
C LEU A 11 -5.70 2.43 -4.48
N LEU A 12 -5.83 1.42 -5.34
CA LEU A 12 -4.69 0.78 -5.98
C LEU A 12 -3.98 1.73 -6.96
N ALA A 13 -4.73 2.46 -7.79
CA ALA A 13 -4.15 3.43 -8.72
C ALA A 13 -3.39 4.54 -7.97
N GLU A 14 -3.94 5.06 -6.88
CA GLU A 14 -3.26 6.04 -6.02
C GLU A 14 -1.96 5.49 -5.43
N LEU A 15 -1.99 4.24 -4.95
CA LEU A 15 -0.80 3.55 -4.43
C LEU A 15 0.26 3.32 -5.52
N VAL A 16 -0.16 2.90 -6.71
CA VAL A 16 0.73 2.69 -7.87
C VAL A 16 1.35 4.01 -8.29
N GLN A 17 0.56 5.08 -8.42
CA GLN A 17 1.06 6.40 -8.77
C GLN A 17 2.06 6.90 -7.72
N PHE A 18 1.75 6.75 -6.43
CA PHE A 18 2.68 7.07 -5.35
C PHE A 18 3.99 6.27 -5.46
N LEU A 19 3.90 4.98 -5.77
CA LEU A 19 5.07 4.13 -5.97
C LEU A 19 5.88 4.53 -7.21
N GLU A 20 5.25 4.97 -8.30
CA GLU A 20 5.94 5.48 -9.49
C GLU A 20 6.70 6.78 -9.22
N GLU A 21 6.17 7.64 -8.35
CA GLU A 21 6.84 8.86 -7.88
C GLU A 21 8.01 8.55 -6.93
N GLN A 22 8.04 7.38 -6.30
CA GLN A 22 9.17 6.97 -5.45
C GLN A 22 10.33 6.41 -6.30
N PRO A 23 11.58 6.87 -6.08
CA PRO A 23 12.74 6.40 -6.84
C PRO A 23 12.98 4.89 -6.68
N THR A 24 12.57 4.33 -5.53
CA THR A 24 12.75 2.92 -5.22
C THR A 24 11.59 2.04 -5.67
N LYS A 25 10.49 2.63 -6.17
CA LYS A 25 9.26 1.93 -6.59
C LYS A 25 8.75 0.88 -5.60
N LYS A 26 9.06 1.08 -4.32
CA LYS A 26 8.70 0.20 -3.21
C LYS A 26 8.36 1.06 -2.01
N VAL A 27 7.30 0.67 -1.29
CA VAL A 27 6.89 1.33 -0.06
C VAL A 27 6.30 0.30 0.89
N VAL A 28 6.51 0.52 2.18
CA VAL A 28 5.77 -0.20 3.21
C VAL A 28 4.38 0.40 3.29
N VAL A 29 3.33 -0.43 3.24
CA VAL A 29 1.93 0.04 3.21
C VAL A 29 1.59 0.92 4.42
N GLU A 30 2.11 0.57 5.60
CA GLU A 30 1.97 1.44 6.78
C GLU A 30 2.69 2.79 6.64
N ASP A 31 3.85 2.82 5.99
CA ASP A 31 4.59 4.07 5.76
C ASP A 31 3.83 4.95 4.75
N TYR A 32 3.27 4.33 3.71
CA TYR A 32 2.36 4.98 2.78
C TYR A 32 1.18 5.61 3.51
N PHE A 33 0.49 4.88 4.40
CA PHE A 33 -0.61 5.46 5.18
C PHE A 33 -0.16 6.60 6.10
N LYS A 34 1.04 6.51 6.70
CA LYS A 34 1.58 7.59 7.52
C LYS A 34 1.86 8.85 6.70
N ARG A 35 2.51 8.70 5.54
CA ARG A 35 2.84 9.83 4.65
C ARG A 35 1.59 10.48 4.07
N THR A 36 0.63 9.66 3.67
CA THR A 36 -0.63 10.15 3.08
C THR A 36 -1.69 10.51 4.13
N LYS A 37 -1.44 10.31 5.43
CA LYS A 37 -2.36 10.69 6.52
C LYS A 37 -2.71 12.18 6.52
N GLY A 38 -1.79 13.03 6.05
CA GLY A 38 -2.03 14.47 5.92
C GLY A 38 -2.97 14.82 4.75
N THR A 39 -2.95 14.03 3.68
CA THR A 39 -3.72 14.26 2.45
C THR A 39 -5.04 13.49 2.45
N GLN A 40 -5.09 12.32 3.09
CA GLN A 40 -6.21 11.40 3.08
C GLN A 40 -6.53 10.86 4.46
N LYS A 41 -7.83 10.83 4.79
CA LYS A 41 -8.31 10.23 6.03
C LYS A 41 -8.35 8.71 5.90
N TRP A 42 -7.35 8.04 6.45
CA TRP A 42 -7.29 6.58 6.55
C TRP A 42 -8.15 6.09 7.70
N THR A 43 -9.37 5.64 7.38
CA THR A 43 -10.24 4.92 8.31
C THR A 43 -9.95 3.41 8.25
N LYS A 44 -10.28 2.67 9.32
CA LYS A 44 -10.16 1.20 9.35
C LYS A 44 -10.74 0.51 8.09
N PRO A 45 -11.97 0.81 7.62
CA PRO A 45 -12.52 0.19 6.43
C PRO A 45 -11.72 0.53 5.15
N ARG A 46 -11.23 1.77 5.01
CA ARG A 46 -10.42 2.19 3.85
C ARG A 46 -9.07 1.47 3.82
N VAL A 47 -8.44 1.29 4.97
CA VAL A 47 -7.20 0.52 5.11
C VAL A 47 -7.43 -0.94 4.69
N ILE A 48 -8.49 -1.57 5.18
CA ILE A 48 -8.86 -2.95 4.80
C ILE A 48 -9.11 -3.05 3.30
N ALA A 49 -9.82 -2.09 2.71
CA ALA A 49 -10.06 -2.05 1.27
C ALA A 49 -8.75 -1.91 0.47
N CYS A 50 -7.80 -1.09 0.94
CA CYS A 50 -6.49 -0.95 0.32
C CYS A 50 -5.68 -2.26 0.39
N TYR A 51 -5.66 -2.94 1.54
CA TYR A 51 -5.03 -4.26 1.66
C TYR A 51 -5.64 -5.30 0.72
N LYS A 52 -6.99 -5.34 0.62
CA LYS A 52 -7.67 -6.22 -0.34
C LYS A 52 -7.29 -5.90 -1.78
N ALA A 53 -7.27 -4.61 -2.14
CA ALA A 53 -6.87 -4.17 -3.47
C ALA A 53 -5.43 -4.59 -3.82
N ILE A 54 -4.50 -4.44 -2.87
CA ILE A 54 -3.12 -4.90 -3.01
C ILE A 54 -3.06 -6.41 -3.19
N GLN A 55 -3.83 -7.14 -2.38
CA GLN A 55 -3.85 -8.60 -2.42
C GLN A 55 -4.43 -9.13 -3.74
N GLU A 56 -5.47 -8.49 -4.29
CA GLU A 56 -6.01 -8.79 -5.62
C GLU A 56 -5.01 -8.44 -6.74
N ALA A 57 -4.23 -7.37 -6.57
CA ALA A 57 -3.25 -6.89 -7.54
C ALA A 57 -1.85 -7.52 -7.42
N LYS A 58 -1.63 -8.35 -6.40
CA LYS A 58 -0.36 -9.00 -6.00
C LYS A 58 0.35 -9.74 -7.14
N THR A 59 -0.38 -10.06 -8.20
CA THR A 59 0.07 -10.91 -9.30
C THR A 59 0.20 -10.16 -10.62
N THR A 60 -0.48 -9.01 -10.77
CA THR A 60 -0.65 -8.35 -12.07
C THR A 60 0.01 -6.97 -12.13
N GLN A 61 0.03 -6.22 -11.02
CA GLN A 61 0.50 -4.83 -11.01
C GLN A 61 1.49 -4.50 -9.89
N ILE A 62 1.48 -5.23 -8.78
CA ILE A 62 2.37 -4.98 -7.64
C ILE A 62 2.86 -6.30 -7.07
N GLN A 63 4.14 -6.38 -6.71
CA GLN A 63 4.68 -7.44 -5.88
C GLN A 63 4.47 -7.11 -4.41
N MET A 64 3.84 -8.03 -3.70
CA MET A 64 3.62 -7.94 -2.26
C MET A 64 4.62 -8.85 -1.54
N ASP A 65 5.35 -8.27 -0.60
CA ASP A 65 6.36 -8.91 0.23
C ASP A 65 6.13 -8.53 1.70
N TYR A 66 6.65 -9.32 2.64
CA TYR A 66 6.57 -8.99 4.06
C TYR A 66 7.96 -8.74 4.60
N VAL A 67 8.13 -7.60 5.25
CA VAL A 67 9.41 -7.21 5.84
C VAL A 67 9.23 -6.89 7.31
N SER A 68 10.17 -7.34 8.12
CA SER A 68 10.29 -6.93 9.50
C SER A 68 10.90 -5.53 9.53
N VAL A 69 10.11 -4.55 9.93
CA VAL A 69 10.58 -3.18 10.13
C VAL A 69 10.84 -3.02 11.62
N GLN A 70 12.09 -2.76 11.98
CA GLN A 70 12.45 -2.40 13.34
C GLN A 70 11.88 -1.00 13.62
N ARG A 71 10.89 -0.90 14.51
CA ARG A 71 10.29 0.39 14.89
C ARG A 71 10.94 1.00 16.14
N SER A 72 11.53 0.17 16.98
CA SER A 72 12.29 0.55 18.17
C SER A 72 13.24 -0.59 18.52
N GLU A 73 14.20 -0.33 19.41
CA GLU A 73 15.27 -1.26 19.82
C GLU A 73 14.76 -2.68 20.16
N GLU A 74 13.52 -2.81 20.65
CA GLU A 74 12.92 -4.09 21.07
C GLU A 74 11.67 -4.53 20.28
N THR A 75 11.20 -3.77 19.27
CA THR A 75 9.93 -4.11 18.58
C THR A 75 10.07 -4.22 17.07
N TRP A 76 9.93 -5.45 16.59
CA TRP A 76 9.82 -5.79 15.18
C TRP A 76 8.35 -5.77 14.76
N ALA A 77 8.00 -4.89 13.82
CA ALA A 77 6.68 -4.89 13.21
C ALA A 77 6.75 -5.66 11.87
N TYR A 78 5.93 -6.69 11.73
CA TYR A 78 5.73 -7.34 10.43
C TYR A 78 4.86 -6.43 9.56
N CYS A 79 5.51 -5.71 8.65
CA CYS A 79 4.83 -4.78 7.76
C CYS A 79 4.77 -5.36 6.35
N MET A 80 3.64 -5.13 5.69
CA MET A 80 3.50 -5.45 4.27
C MET A 80 4.24 -4.40 3.44
N ARG A 81 5.15 -4.86 2.59
CA ARG A 81 5.84 -4.05 1.59
C ARG A 81 5.25 -4.35 0.21
N VAL A 82 4.95 -3.29 -0.52
CA VAL A 82 4.53 -3.37 -1.91
C VAL A 82 5.63 -2.80 -2.78
N THR A 83 5.91 -3.46 -3.89
CA THR A 83 6.93 -3.07 -4.86
C THR A 83 6.30 -3.12 -6.24
N LEU A 84 6.41 -2.06 -7.04
CA LEU A 84 6.03 -2.16 -8.44
C LEU A 84 7.07 -3.03 -9.15
N PRO A 85 6.67 -4.11 -9.85
CA PRO A 85 7.56 -4.79 -10.76
C PRO A 85 7.96 -3.76 -11.81
N THR A 86 9.21 -3.32 -11.79
CA THR A 86 9.75 -2.48 -12.87
C THR A 86 9.57 -3.25 -14.17
N ALA A 87 8.62 -2.81 -14.99
CA ALA A 87 8.54 -3.23 -16.38
C ALA A 87 9.92 -2.94 -16.99
N LYS A 88 10.67 -4.01 -17.28
CA LYS A 88 11.84 -3.91 -18.15
C LYS A 88 11.33 -3.32 -19.46
N LYS A 89 11.71 -2.07 -19.72
CA LYS A 89 11.63 -1.47 -21.05
C LYS A 89 12.53 -2.26 -22.00
#